data_AF-S0JD63-F1
#
_entry.id   AF-S0JD63-F1
#
_cell.length_a   1.000
_cell.length_b   1.000
_cell.length_c   1.000
_cell.angle_alpha   90.00
_cell.angle_beta   90.00
_cell.angle_gamma   90.00
#
_symmetry.space_group_name_H-M   'P 1'
#
loop_
_entity.id
_entity.type
_entity.pdbx_description
1 polymer ?
#
loop_
_entity_poly.entity_id
_entity_poly.type
_entity_poly.pdbx_seq_one_letter_code
_entity_poly.pdbx_strand_id
1 'polypeptide(L)'
;MVGLWVGLLNTDLQNTIVRKIFFEYPPTLNLDDIVKDIFLKIPLGNETYIVNVTAGGSIKMIVQSYGIWEFASAIVFSYAFPGIIFYRKVSGIIFKNVADWTETMV
;
A
#
# COMPACT_ATOMS: atom_id res chain seq x y z
N MET A 1 18.04 10.51 -41.88
CA MET A 1 16.76 10.42 -41.16
C MET A 1 17.04 9.73 -39.84
N VAL A 2 17.11 10.49 -38.74
CA VAL A 2 17.48 9.94 -37.42
C VAL A 2 16.22 9.30 -36.84
N GLY A 3 16.16 7.97 -36.90
CA GLY A 3 15.16 7.19 -36.18
C GLY A 3 15.52 7.18 -34.71
N LEU A 4 14.80 7.97 -33.92
CA LEU A 4 14.93 8.00 -32.47
C LEU A 4 14.43 6.64 -31.93
N TRP A 5 15.35 5.73 -31.64
CA TRP A 5 15.05 4.54 -30.84
C TRP A 5 14.80 5.00 -29.41
N VAL A 6 13.53 5.25 -29.08
CA VAL A 6 13.09 5.33 -27.68
C VAL A 6 13.10 3.90 -27.17
N GLY A 7 14.26 3.47 -26.67
CA GLY A 7 14.43 2.19 -26.00
C GLY A 7 13.38 2.05 -24.91
N LEU A 8 12.56 1.01 -25.03
CA LEU A 8 11.53 0.56 -24.12
C LEU A 8 11.96 0.71 -22.66
N LEU A 9 11.47 1.75 -21.98
CA LEU A 9 11.43 1.77 -20.53
C LEU A 9 10.34 0.80 -20.09
N ASN A 10 10.78 -0.45 -20.00
CA ASN A 10 10.27 -1.56 -19.25
C ASN A 10 9.70 -1.09 -17.90
N THR A 11 8.42 -0.74 -17.85
CA THR A 11 7.69 -0.59 -16.59
C THR A 11 6.25 -1.01 -16.83
N ASP A 12 5.94 -2.26 -16.50
CA ASP A 12 4.56 -2.77 -16.37
C ASP A 12 3.66 -1.85 -15.52
N LEU A 13 4.25 -0.92 -14.75
CA LEU A 13 3.57 0.18 -14.06
C LEU A 13 2.65 1.02 -14.97
N GLN A 14 2.94 1.18 -16.27
CA GLN A 14 2.03 1.90 -17.18
C GLN A 14 0.73 1.13 -17.46
N ASN A 15 0.79 -0.21 -17.40
CA ASN A 15 -0.38 -1.07 -17.58
C ASN A 15 -1.09 -1.39 -16.25
N THR A 16 -0.47 -1.08 -15.11
CA THR A 16 -1.10 -1.25 -13.80
C THR A 16 -2.18 -0.20 -13.58
N ILE A 17 -3.42 -0.65 -13.47
CA ILE A 17 -4.53 0.21 -13.07
C ILE A 17 -4.31 0.60 -11.61
N VAL A 18 -4.01 1.89 -11.39
CA VAL A 18 -3.90 2.48 -10.06
C VAL A 18 -5.22 3.16 -9.69
N ARG A 19 -5.86 2.70 -8.62
CA ARG A 19 -7.11 3.28 -8.11
C ARG A 19 -6.87 4.00 -6.79
N LYS A 20 -7.65 5.04 -6.50
CA LYS A 20 -7.58 5.77 -5.23
C LYS A 20 -8.80 5.46 -4.38
N ILE A 21 -8.60 5.12 -3.11
CA ILE A 21 -9.68 4.81 -2.16
C ILE A 21 -9.42 5.58 -0.85
N PHE A 22 -10.50 5.95 -0.17
CA PHE A 22 -10.46 6.62 1.13
C PHE A 22 -11.17 5.78 2.19
N PHE A 23 -10.59 5.71 3.38
CA PHE A 23 -11.22 5.15 4.57
C PHE A 23 -11.05 6.09 5.76
N GLU A 24 -12.03 6.06 6.66
CA GLU A 24 -12.02 6.79 7.91
C GLU A 24 -12.24 5.81 9.06
N TYR A 25 -11.44 5.95 10.10
CA TYR A 25 -11.52 5.13 11.30
C TYR A 25 -11.46 5.99 12.56
N PRO A 26 -11.99 5.50 13.69
CA PRO A 26 -11.80 6.16 14.98
C PRO A 26 -10.30 6.34 15.31
N PRO A 27 -9.91 7.45 15.96
CA PRO A 27 -8.52 7.74 16.28
C PRO A 27 -7.90 6.73 17.27
N THR A 28 -8.72 5.96 17.98
CA THR A 28 -8.29 4.94 18.94
C THR A 28 -7.95 3.60 18.29
N LEU A 29 -8.26 3.41 17.00
CA LEU A 29 -8.03 2.14 16.32
C LEU A 29 -6.55 2.01 15.96
N ASN A 30 -5.96 0.86 16.28
CA ASN A 30 -4.55 0.63 15.97
C ASN A 30 -4.35 0.39 14.45
N LEU A 31 -3.13 0.66 13.99
CA LEU A 31 -2.78 0.50 12.57
C LEU A 31 -2.97 -0.94 12.06
N ASP A 32 -2.65 -1.94 12.88
CA ASP A 32 -2.70 -3.35 12.47
C ASP A 32 -4.14 -3.79 12.17
N ASP A 33 -5.11 -3.32 12.95
CA ASP A 33 -6.55 -3.60 12.77
C ASP A 33 -7.14 -2.81 11.61
N ILE A 34 -6.67 -1.58 11.39
CA ILE A 34 -6.99 -0.81 10.17
C ILE A 34 -6.57 -1.60 8.92
N VAL A 35 -5.32 -2.09 8.89
CA VAL A 35 -4.82 -2.84 7.72
C VAL A 35 -5.58 -4.14 7.50
N LYS A 36 -5.89 -4.89 8.57
CA LYS A 36 -6.71 -6.11 8.49
C LYS A 36 -8.07 -5.82 7.86
N ASP A 37 -8.74 -4.76 8.29
CA ASP A 37 -10.04 -4.37 7.76
C ASP A 37 -9.96 -3.89 6.30
N ILE A 38 -8.93 -3.12 5.93
CA ILE A 38 -8.69 -2.71 4.54
C ILE A 38 -8.51 -3.93 3.64
N PHE A 39 -7.75 -4.95 4.05
CA PHE A 39 -7.61 -6.19 3.28
C PHE A 39 -8.92 -6.96 3.05
N LEU A 40 -9.97 -6.69 3.85
CA LEU A 40 -11.31 -7.26 3.65
C LEU A 40 -12.21 -6.38 2.77
N LYS A 41 -11.90 -5.08 2.64
CA LYS A 41 -12.74 -4.10 1.94
C LYS A 41 -12.22 -3.74 0.56
N ILE A 42 -10.93 -3.91 0.30
CA ILE A 42 -10.35 -3.65 -1.02
C ILE A 42 -10.93 -4.65 -2.02
N PRO A 43 -11.42 -4.19 -3.20
CA PRO A 43 -11.92 -5.09 -4.23
C PRO A 43 -10.83 -6.06 -4.69
N LEU A 44 -11.19 -7.32 -4.89
CA LEU A 44 -10.30 -8.29 -5.50
C LEU A 44 -10.03 -7.93 -6.96
N GLY A 45 -8.79 -8.17 -7.37
CA GLY A 45 -8.33 -7.89 -8.72
C GLY A 45 -6.81 -7.82 -8.75
N ASN A 46 -6.28 -7.45 -9.91
CA ASN A 46 -4.84 -7.24 -10.11
C ASN A 46 -4.48 -5.75 -10.08
N GLU A 47 -5.37 -4.90 -9.57
CA GLU A 47 -5.12 -3.47 -9.41
C GLU A 47 -4.25 -3.16 -8.20
N THR A 48 -3.60 -2.00 -8.28
CA THR A 48 -2.92 -1.39 -7.14
C THR A 48 -3.75 -0.21 -6.65
N TYR A 49 -3.91 -0.09 -5.33
CA TYR A 49 -4.73 0.92 -4.69
C TYR A 49 -3.87 1.89 -3.88
N ILE A 50 -4.00 3.18 -4.16
CA ILE A 50 -3.53 4.24 -3.26
C ILE A 50 -4.64 4.51 -2.26
N VAL A 51 -4.42 4.09 -1.02
CA VAL A 51 -5.40 4.20 0.06
C VAL A 51 -5.00 5.37 0.97
N ASN A 52 -5.93 6.30 1.15
CA ASN A 52 -5.82 7.36 2.14
C ASN A 52 -6.66 6.99 3.35
N VAL A 53 -6.05 7.02 4.53
CA VAL A 53 -6.71 6.70 5.80
C VAL A 53 -6.63 7.90 6.74
N THR A 54 -7.76 8.23 7.36
CA THR A 54 -7.82 9.19 8.46
C THR A 54 -8.17 8.46 9.75
N ALA A 55 -7.27 8.50 10.74
CA ALA A 55 -7.43 7.87 12.05
C ALA A 55 -6.61 8.63 13.10
N GLY A 56 -7.11 9.78 13.57
CA GLY A 56 -6.34 10.70 14.45
C GLY A 56 -5.16 11.41 13.77
N GLY A 57 -4.80 10.98 12.55
CA GLY A 57 -3.82 11.57 11.65
C GLY A 57 -3.99 11.01 10.23
N SER A 58 -3.20 11.51 9.28
CA SER A 58 -3.25 11.05 7.89
C SER A 58 -2.24 9.94 7.63
N ILE A 59 -2.72 8.77 7.22
CA ILE A 59 -1.91 7.62 6.83
C ILE A 59 -2.14 7.34 5.35
N LYS A 60 -1.07 7.03 4.62
CA LYS A 60 -1.15 6.62 3.21
C LYS A 60 -0.69 5.19 3.08
N MET A 61 -1.34 4.45 2.19
CA MET A 61 -0.99 3.07 1.89
C MET A 61 -0.99 2.83 0.39
N ILE A 62 -0.08 1.97 -0.07
CA ILE A 62 -0.15 1.34 -1.39
C ILE A 62 -0.55 -0.10 -1.13
N VAL A 63 -1.74 -0.50 -1.58
CA VAL A 63 -2.31 -1.82 -1.35
C VAL A 63 -2.42 -2.56 -2.67
N GLN A 64 -1.98 -3.81 -2.70
CA GLN A 64 -2.18 -4.69 -3.85
C GLN A 64 -3.11 -5.82 -3.40
N SER A 65 -4.23 -5.96 -4.08
CA SER A 65 -5.04 -7.17 -4.01
C SER A 65 -4.54 -8.16 -5.05
N TYR A 66 -4.93 -9.42 -4.87
CA TYR A 66 -4.81 -10.44 -5.91
C TYR A 66 -6.20 -10.97 -6.22
N GLY A 67 -6.34 -11.78 -7.28
CA GLY A 67 -7.63 -12.37 -7.68
C GLY A 67 -8.30 -13.29 -6.65
N ILE A 68 -7.70 -13.51 -5.47
CA ILE A 68 -8.25 -14.31 -4.38
C ILE A 68 -8.01 -13.62 -3.03
N TRP A 69 -8.97 -13.76 -2.10
CA TRP A 69 -8.96 -13.11 -0.78
C TRP A 69 -7.80 -13.52 0.14
N GLU A 70 -7.10 -14.60 -0.19
CA GLU A 70 -5.99 -15.13 0.60
C GLU A 70 -4.70 -14.33 0.46
N PHE A 71 -4.57 -13.52 -0.60
CA PHE A 71 -3.36 -12.78 -0.90
C PHE A 71 -3.62 -11.28 -1.00
N ALA A 72 -2.80 -10.50 -0.31
CA ALA A 72 -2.77 -9.05 -0.40
C ALA A 72 -1.42 -8.54 0.11
N SER A 73 -1.03 -7.34 -0.28
CA SER A 73 0.12 -6.65 0.30
C SER A 73 -0.20 -5.18 0.55
N ALA A 74 0.42 -4.57 1.55
CA ALA A 74 0.31 -3.15 1.80
C ALA A 74 1.66 -2.56 2.22
N ILE A 75 2.00 -1.43 1.61
CA ILE A 75 3.09 -0.55 2.04
C ILE A 75 2.44 0.65 2.74
N VAL A 76 2.74 0.85 4.01
CA VAL A 76 2.15 1.91 4.83
C VAL A 76 3.21 2.95 5.16
N PHE A 77 2.88 4.23 4.99
CA PHE A 77 3.74 5.37 5.29
C PHE A 77 2.91 6.56 5.76
N SER A 78 3.48 7.36 6.65
CA SER A 78 2.86 8.56 7.21
C SER A 78 3.94 9.52 7.69
N TYR A 79 3.57 10.79 7.92
CA TYR A 79 4.42 11.72 8.66
C TYR A 79 4.41 11.44 10.17
N ALA A 80 3.48 10.62 10.68
CA ALA A 80 3.28 10.39 12.10
C ALA A 80 4.26 9.37 12.71
N PHE A 81 5.00 8.62 11.89
CA PHE A 81 6.00 7.66 12.33
C PHE A 81 7.15 7.59 11.32
N PRO A 82 8.38 7.28 11.75
CA PRO A 82 9.50 7.16 10.85
C PRO A 82 9.38 5.92 9.95
N GLY A 83 9.71 6.08 8.67
CA GLY A 83 9.92 4.98 7.73
C GLY A 83 8.66 4.36 7.11
N ILE A 84 8.80 3.10 6.70
CA ILE A 84 7.79 2.32 5.97
C ILE A 84 7.51 1.00 6.69
N ILE A 85 6.23 0.61 6.74
CA ILE A 85 5.78 -0.68 7.28
C ILE A 85 5.21 -1.52 6.14
N PHE A 86 5.66 -2.78 6.02
CA PHE A 86 5.19 -3.69 4.99
C PHE A 86 4.33 -4.82 5.57
N TYR A 87 3.06 -4.87 5.16
CA TYR A 87 2.14 -5.96 5.47
C TYR A 87 1.98 -6.88 4.26
N ARG A 88 1.92 -8.19 4.50
CA ARG A 88 1.54 -9.18 3.49
C ARG A 88 0.57 -10.19 4.07
N LYS A 89 -0.46 -10.51 3.32
CA LYS A 89 -1.42 -11.58 3.60
C LYS A 89 -1.09 -12.76 2.70
N VAL A 90 -0.88 -13.93 3.30
CA VAL A 90 -0.57 -15.18 2.60
C VAL A 90 -1.42 -16.28 3.21
N SER A 91 -2.25 -16.93 2.39
CA SER A 91 -3.17 -17.98 2.85
C SER A 91 -4.05 -17.52 4.03
N GLY A 92 -4.52 -16.28 3.97
CA GLY A 92 -5.36 -15.69 5.03
C GLY A 92 -4.60 -15.13 6.23
N ILE A 93 -3.33 -15.48 6.41
CA ILE A 93 -2.50 -15.06 7.55
C ILE A 93 -1.77 -13.77 7.20
N ILE A 94 -1.81 -12.78 8.10
CA ILE A 94 -1.19 -11.47 7.90
C ILE A 94 0.13 -11.40 8.66
N PHE A 95 1.18 -11.02 7.93
CA PHE A 95 2.53 -10.80 8.43
C PHE A 95 2.87 -9.31 8.33
N LYS A 96 3.61 -8.82 9.33
CA LYS A 96 4.12 -7.45 9.39
C LYS A 96 5.65 -7.51 9.37
N ASN A 97 6.26 -6.73 8.48
CA ASN A 97 7.70 -6.58 8.36
C ASN A 97 8.00 -5.11 8.58
N VAL A 98 8.89 -4.84 9.54
CA VAL A 98 9.30 -3.50 9.94
C VAL A 98 10.83 -3.45 9.83
N ALA A 99 11.34 -2.34 9.31
CA ALA A 99 12.76 -2.03 9.36
C ALA A 99 12.99 -0.94 10.41
N ASP A 100 14.18 -0.94 11.02
CA ASP A 100 14.62 0.16 11.87
C ASP A 100 15.17 1.28 11.00
N TRP A 101 14.65 2.50 11.17
CA TRP A 101 15.01 3.66 10.37
C TRP A 101 15.78 4.67 11.22
N THR A 102 16.97 5.05 10.76
CA THR A 102 17.72 6.17 11.34
C THR A 102 17.22 7.47 10.74
N GLU A 103 16.79 8.40 11.59
CA GLU A 103 16.34 9.73 11.17
C GLU A 103 17.48 10.75 11.27
N THR A 104 17.60 11.60 10.25
CA THR A 104 18.56 12.71 10.21
C THR A 104 17.85 13.97 9.75
N MET A 105 18.11 15.10 10.41
CA MET A 105 17.60 16.41 10.01
C MET A 105 18.28 16.87 8.71
N VAL A 106 17.49 17.39 7.76
CA VAL A 106 17.95 17.94 6.47
C VAL A 106 17.83 19.45 6.48
#